data_AF-A0A4Q7YS53-F1
#
_entry.id   AF-A0A4Q7YS53-F1
#
_cell.length_a   1.000
_cell.length_b   1.000
_cell.length_c   1.000
_cell.angle_alpha   90.00
_cell.angle_beta   90.00
_cell.angle_gamma   90.00
#
_symmetry.space_group_name_H-M   'P 1'
#
loop_
_entity.id
_entity.type
_entity.pdbx_description
1 polymer ?
#
loop_
_entity_poly.entity_id
_entity_poly.type
_entity_poly.pdbx_seq_one_letter_code
_entity_poly.pdbx_strand_id
1 'polypeptide(L)'
;MLRSLSILALAAVFAAPIAVHADPITGTLSAFGTDTFTSNTVQFFSGEVAGGPGALTGTFALYLTDGNPINFLAGVLPYNQGPNTVPPAISPVQLFTTSQNGETFAFYMTDYNAMYVSNIPGCTVGNCLDVTGNGFFTANGVVAYESSPGSFTFTSQLVGGQTSTTFSASAIATPSAIPEPSSLALMGSGVLAMAGMVRRRMARAA
;
A
#
# COMPACT_ATOMS: atom_id res chain seq x y z
N MET A 1 -53.19 16.23 4.26
CA MET A 1 -52.12 15.59 3.44
C MET A 1 -50.69 16.05 3.77
N LEU A 2 -50.45 17.12 4.56
CA LEU A 2 -49.08 17.53 4.92
C LEU A 2 -48.36 16.63 5.95
N ARG A 3 -49.10 15.85 6.76
CA ARG A 3 -48.53 15.03 7.86
C ARG A 3 -47.74 13.80 7.38
N SER A 4 -48.03 13.27 6.19
CA SER A 4 -47.35 12.08 5.64
C SER A 4 -45.99 12.41 5.00
N LEU A 5 -45.77 13.65 4.56
CA LEU A 5 -44.49 14.10 3.99
C LEU A 5 -43.43 14.36 5.07
N SER A 6 -43.81 14.84 6.25
CA SER A 6 -42.88 15.08 7.37
C SER A 6 -42.34 13.77 7.97
N ILE A 7 -43.08 12.67 7.88
CA ILE A 7 -42.65 11.35 8.37
C ILE A 7 -41.65 10.71 7.39
N LEU A 8 -41.83 10.88 6.07
CA LEU A 8 -40.87 10.41 5.06
C LEU A 8 -39.53 11.17 5.12
N ALA A 9 -39.57 12.47 5.39
CA ALA A 9 -38.37 13.29 5.53
C ALA A 9 -37.55 12.92 6.78
N LEU A 10 -38.22 12.50 7.86
CA LEU A 10 -37.54 12.03 9.07
C LEU A 10 -36.91 10.64 8.85
N ALA A 11 -37.58 9.73 8.12
CA ALA A 11 -37.05 8.41 7.80
C ALA A 11 -35.80 8.45 6.90
N ALA A 12 -35.69 9.44 6.01
CA ALA A 12 -34.51 9.62 5.14
C ALA A 12 -33.25 10.08 5.91
N VAL A 13 -33.40 10.72 7.09
CA VAL A 13 -32.27 11.16 7.92
C VAL A 13 -31.69 10.01 8.74
N PHE A 14 -32.50 9.00 9.08
CA PHE A 14 -32.05 7.80 9.83
C PHE A 14 -31.52 6.68 8.93
N ALA A 15 -31.68 6.77 7.61
CA ALA A 15 -31.13 5.83 6.63
C ALA A 15 -29.79 6.31 6.06
N ALA A 16 -29.04 7.14 6.81
CA ALA A 16 -27.65 7.40 6.45
C ALA A 16 -26.89 6.08 6.63
N PRO A 17 -26.32 5.49 5.55
CA PRO A 17 -25.44 4.36 5.72
C PRO A 17 -24.27 4.84 6.58
N ILE A 18 -24.16 4.30 7.79
CA ILE A 18 -22.88 4.27 8.50
C ILE A 18 -22.01 3.38 7.62
N ALA A 19 -21.31 4.00 6.66
CA ALA A 19 -20.28 3.33 5.91
C ALA A 19 -19.21 2.96 6.94
N VAL A 20 -19.17 1.68 7.31
CA VAL A 20 -18.02 1.09 8.01
C VAL A 20 -16.90 1.12 6.98
N HIS A 21 -16.19 2.23 6.94
CA HIS A 21 -15.02 2.41 6.10
C HIS A 21 -13.85 1.75 6.81
N ALA A 22 -13.14 0.85 6.15
CA ALA A 22 -11.95 0.26 6.75
C ALA A 22 -10.82 1.29 6.66
N ASP A 23 -9.94 1.35 7.67
CA ASP A 23 -8.90 2.37 7.69
C ASP A 23 -7.86 2.07 6.60
N PRO A 24 -7.27 3.07 5.93
CA PRO A 24 -6.16 2.83 5.02
C PRO A 24 -4.89 2.47 5.80
N ILE A 25 -4.04 1.65 5.19
CA ILE A 25 -2.67 1.38 5.64
C ILE A 25 -1.81 2.59 5.24
N THR A 26 -1.02 3.10 6.17
CA THR A 26 -0.17 4.27 5.95
C THR A 26 1.23 4.06 6.52
N GLY A 27 2.18 4.86 6.02
CA GLY A 27 3.51 4.97 6.58
C GLY A 27 4.56 4.18 5.82
N THR A 28 5.70 3.97 6.48
CA THR A 28 6.91 3.37 5.91
C THR A 28 7.26 2.10 6.66
N LEU A 29 7.73 1.11 5.92
CA LEU A 29 8.36 -0.10 6.43
C LEU A 29 9.72 -0.23 5.78
N SER A 30 10.77 -0.21 6.58
CA SER A 30 12.14 -0.51 6.15
C SER A 30 12.56 -1.90 6.60
N ALA A 31 13.40 -2.53 5.81
CA ALA A 31 13.87 -3.88 6.01
C ALA A 31 15.33 -4.02 5.59
N PHE A 32 16.02 -4.99 6.17
CA PHE A 32 17.31 -5.45 5.66
C PHE A 32 17.34 -6.97 5.60
N GLY A 33 18.25 -7.53 4.80
CA GLY A 33 18.33 -8.98 4.66
C GLY A 33 19.45 -9.44 3.75
N THR A 34 19.33 -10.68 3.27
CA THR A 34 20.26 -11.30 2.32
C THR A 34 19.54 -11.69 1.04
N ASP A 35 20.25 -11.53 -0.07
CA ASP A 35 19.79 -11.84 -1.40
C ASP A 35 20.90 -12.47 -2.25
N THR A 36 20.54 -12.90 -3.46
CA THR A 36 21.48 -13.19 -4.54
C THR A 36 20.78 -12.87 -5.85
N PHE A 37 21.51 -12.29 -6.80
CA PHE A 37 20.97 -11.97 -8.11
C PHE A 37 21.94 -12.34 -9.24
N THR A 38 21.37 -12.59 -10.42
CA THR A 38 22.08 -12.86 -11.68
C THR A 38 21.80 -11.73 -12.68
N SER A 39 22.05 -11.94 -13.98
CA SER A 39 21.62 -11.02 -15.05
C SER A 39 20.11 -10.88 -15.22
N ASN A 40 19.33 -11.81 -14.67
CA ASN A 40 17.92 -11.95 -15.01
C ASN A 40 17.05 -12.49 -13.87
N THR A 41 17.59 -12.68 -12.67
CA THR A 41 16.84 -13.19 -11.52
C THR A 41 17.36 -12.59 -10.23
N VAL A 42 16.49 -12.38 -9.25
CA VAL A 42 16.84 -12.11 -7.86
C VAL A 42 16.13 -13.09 -6.94
N GLN A 43 16.82 -13.59 -5.93
CA GLN A 43 16.28 -14.43 -4.88
C GLN A 43 16.53 -13.79 -3.53
N PHE A 44 15.47 -13.65 -2.75
CA PHE A 44 15.55 -13.21 -1.36
C PHE A 44 15.67 -14.42 -0.44
N PHE A 45 16.47 -14.30 0.62
CA PHE A 45 16.61 -15.33 1.64
C PHE A 45 15.99 -14.85 2.96
N SER A 46 16.82 -14.48 3.94
CA SER A 46 16.34 -13.93 5.21
C SER A 46 16.18 -12.43 5.11
N GLY A 47 15.13 -11.88 5.72
CA GLY A 47 15.07 -10.45 6.01
C GLY A 47 14.26 -10.15 7.24
N GLU A 48 14.52 -8.98 7.80
CA GLU A 48 13.98 -8.51 9.07
C GLU A 48 13.60 -7.03 8.93
N VAL A 49 12.59 -6.63 9.68
CA VAL A 49 12.19 -5.23 9.81
C VAL A 49 13.33 -4.45 10.43
N ALA A 50 13.72 -3.34 9.79
CA ALA A 50 14.81 -2.52 10.23
C ALA A 50 14.42 -1.69 11.47
N GLY A 51 15.32 -1.63 12.44
CA GLY A 51 15.27 -0.69 13.54
C GLY A 51 15.79 0.69 13.15
N GLY A 52 15.31 1.71 13.87
CA GLY A 52 15.84 3.06 13.81
C GLY A 52 14.80 4.14 13.50
N PRO A 53 15.15 5.43 13.65
CA PRO A 53 14.24 6.54 13.38
C PRO A 53 13.73 6.52 11.94
N GLY A 54 12.41 6.47 11.77
CA GLY A 54 11.75 6.50 10.46
C GLY A 54 11.69 5.15 9.72
N ALA A 55 12.28 4.09 10.27
CA ALA A 55 12.22 2.75 9.67
C ALA A 55 10.81 2.16 9.70
N LEU A 56 10.05 2.48 10.74
CA LEU A 56 8.62 2.19 10.84
C LEU A 56 7.86 3.47 11.12
N THR A 57 6.83 3.76 10.33
CA THR A 57 5.90 4.88 10.57
C THR A 57 4.46 4.48 10.25
N GLY A 58 3.50 5.33 10.63
CA GLY A 58 2.08 5.10 10.33
C GLY A 58 1.55 3.80 10.94
N THR A 59 0.74 3.08 10.15
CA THR A 59 0.13 1.81 10.54
C THR A 59 1.17 0.75 10.91
N PHE A 60 2.29 0.68 10.18
CA PHE A 60 3.32 -0.33 10.42
C PHE A 60 3.95 -0.20 11.82
N ALA A 61 4.18 1.03 12.29
CA ALA A 61 4.75 1.29 13.62
C ALA A 61 3.83 0.91 14.79
N LEU A 62 2.54 0.67 14.54
CA LEU A 62 1.59 0.23 15.58
C LEU A 62 1.73 -1.26 15.91
N TYR A 63 2.21 -2.06 14.96
CA TYR A 63 2.18 -3.51 15.06
C TYR A 63 3.55 -4.15 14.92
N LEU A 64 4.43 -3.57 14.12
CA LEU A 64 5.75 -4.13 13.83
C LEU A 64 6.81 -3.52 14.75
N THR A 65 7.84 -4.30 15.06
CA THR A 65 9.02 -3.88 15.80
C THR A 65 10.30 -4.22 15.03
N ASP A 66 11.40 -3.61 15.44
CA ASP A 66 12.75 -3.97 15.00
C ASP A 66 13.01 -5.48 15.14
N GLY A 67 13.67 -6.07 14.15
CA GLY A 67 14.00 -7.49 14.09
C GLY A 67 12.83 -8.41 13.75
N ASN A 68 11.61 -7.89 13.48
CA ASN A 68 10.49 -8.75 13.12
C ASN A 68 10.77 -9.45 11.77
N PRO A 69 10.63 -10.78 11.66
CA PRO A 69 10.92 -11.49 10.43
C PRO A 69 10.04 -11.07 9.25
N ILE A 70 10.64 -11.04 8.07
CA ILE A 70 9.96 -10.82 6.79
C ILE A 70 10.13 -12.07 5.93
N ASN A 71 8.99 -12.64 5.51
CA ASN A 71 8.94 -13.77 4.61
C ASN A 71 8.77 -13.27 3.18
N PHE A 72 9.83 -13.34 2.38
CA PHE A 72 9.79 -12.98 0.97
C PHE A 72 9.13 -14.06 0.11
N LEU A 73 8.82 -13.70 -1.14
CA LEU A 73 8.44 -14.64 -2.19
C LEU A 73 9.37 -15.85 -2.21
N ALA A 74 8.79 -17.04 -2.24
CA ALA A 74 9.55 -18.27 -2.41
C ALA A 74 10.09 -18.37 -3.85
N GLY A 75 11.39 -18.59 -3.99
CA GLY A 75 12.05 -18.80 -5.28
C GLY A 75 12.65 -17.53 -5.88
N VAL A 76 12.76 -17.51 -7.22
CA VAL A 76 13.39 -16.42 -7.96
C VAL A 76 12.35 -15.47 -8.53
N LEU A 77 12.59 -14.17 -8.40
CA LEU A 77 11.88 -13.13 -9.14
C LEU A 77 12.67 -12.87 -10.44
N PRO A 78 12.16 -13.26 -11.63
CA PRO A 78 12.83 -12.98 -12.89
C PRO A 78 12.82 -11.47 -13.18
N TYR A 79 13.76 -10.95 -13.95
CA TYR A 79 13.73 -9.56 -14.41
C TYR A 79 14.54 -9.39 -15.70
N ASN A 80 14.23 -8.32 -16.43
CA ASN A 80 15.07 -7.72 -17.46
C ASN A 80 15.53 -6.35 -16.97
N GLN A 81 16.66 -5.88 -17.50
CA GLN A 81 17.13 -4.54 -17.18
C GLN A 81 16.14 -3.49 -17.68
N GLY A 82 15.74 -2.58 -16.79
CA GLY A 82 14.70 -1.61 -17.02
C GLY A 82 13.32 -2.06 -16.52
N PRO A 83 12.23 -1.61 -17.17
CA PRO A 83 10.88 -1.90 -16.74
C PRO A 83 10.48 -3.37 -16.91
N ASN A 84 9.85 -3.91 -15.87
CA ASN A 84 9.28 -5.25 -15.82
C ASN A 84 7.82 -5.16 -15.43
N THR A 85 6.99 -5.97 -16.08
CA THR A 85 5.60 -6.18 -15.70
C THR A 85 5.47 -7.58 -15.14
N VAL A 86 4.79 -7.69 -14.00
CA VAL A 86 4.51 -9.00 -13.42
C VAL A 86 3.57 -9.76 -14.37
N PRO A 87 3.92 -10.98 -14.83
CA PRO A 87 3.09 -11.73 -15.76
C PRO A 87 1.66 -11.89 -15.21
N PRO A 88 0.61 -11.72 -16.04
CA PRO A 88 -0.79 -11.75 -15.57
C PRO A 88 -1.17 -13.02 -14.81
N ALA A 89 -0.52 -14.16 -15.11
CA ALA A 89 -0.76 -15.43 -14.45
C ALA A 89 -0.37 -15.46 -12.96
N ILE A 90 0.51 -14.56 -12.53
CA ILE A 90 0.96 -14.42 -11.15
C ILE A 90 0.75 -12.99 -10.63
N SER A 91 0.08 -12.13 -11.41
CA SER A 91 -0.14 -10.73 -11.04
C SER A 91 -1.42 -10.58 -10.21
N PRO A 92 -1.35 -9.94 -9.04
CA PRO A 92 -0.15 -9.34 -8.46
C PRO A 92 0.71 -10.37 -7.69
N VAL A 93 2.03 -10.24 -7.76
CA VAL A 93 2.96 -11.13 -7.05
C VAL A 93 3.09 -10.68 -5.61
N GLN A 94 2.86 -11.57 -4.65
CA GLN A 94 3.18 -11.32 -3.25
C GLN A 94 4.69 -11.28 -3.07
N LEU A 95 5.26 -10.08 -2.91
CA LEU A 95 6.70 -9.90 -2.79
C LEU A 95 7.19 -10.30 -1.40
N PHE A 96 6.47 -9.90 -0.36
CA PHE A 96 6.79 -10.26 1.02
C PHE A 96 5.56 -10.22 1.92
N THR A 97 5.70 -10.85 3.09
CA THR A 97 4.76 -10.79 4.20
C THR A 97 5.52 -10.63 5.52
N THR A 98 4.89 -9.99 6.48
CA THR A 98 5.39 -9.90 7.85
C THR A 98 4.21 -9.90 8.81
N SER A 99 4.32 -10.62 9.93
CA SER A 99 3.23 -10.81 10.88
C SER A 99 3.73 -10.57 12.29
N GLN A 100 3.00 -9.76 13.06
CA GLN A 100 3.28 -9.50 14.46
C GLN A 100 2.02 -8.95 15.14
N ASN A 101 1.87 -9.21 16.45
CA ASN A 101 0.79 -8.63 17.26
C ASN A 101 -0.63 -8.87 16.70
N GLY A 102 -0.84 -9.99 16.01
CA GLY A 102 -2.14 -10.36 15.44
C GLY A 102 -2.47 -9.71 14.11
N GLU A 103 -1.56 -8.90 13.54
CA GLU A 103 -1.69 -8.33 12.20
C GLU A 103 -0.67 -8.97 11.24
N THR A 104 -1.09 -9.19 10.01
CA THR A 104 -0.23 -9.68 8.92
C THR A 104 -0.28 -8.72 7.76
N PHE A 105 0.85 -8.06 7.49
CA PHE A 105 1.02 -7.16 6.35
C PHE A 105 1.62 -7.94 5.18
N ALA A 106 1.07 -7.73 3.99
CA ALA A 106 1.57 -8.28 2.74
C ALA A 106 1.67 -7.19 1.68
N PHE A 107 2.76 -7.18 0.92
CA PHE A 107 2.92 -6.31 -0.24
C PHE A 107 2.79 -7.11 -1.53
N TYR A 108 1.89 -6.65 -2.39
CA TYR A 108 1.58 -7.23 -3.69
C TYR A 108 2.07 -6.30 -4.79
N MET A 109 3.08 -6.74 -5.53
CA MET A 109 3.73 -5.99 -6.59
C MET A 109 3.01 -6.19 -7.93
N THR A 110 2.81 -5.10 -8.67
CA THR A 110 2.19 -5.08 -10.01
C THR A 110 3.22 -4.89 -11.12
N ASP A 111 4.22 -4.05 -10.86
CA ASP A 111 5.26 -3.64 -11.79
C ASP A 111 6.51 -3.21 -11.01
N TYR A 112 7.67 -3.30 -11.67
CA TYR A 112 8.94 -2.91 -11.09
C TYR A 112 9.97 -2.62 -12.18
N ASN A 113 10.92 -1.76 -11.87
CA ASN A 113 12.09 -1.46 -12.67
C ASN A 113 13.31 -2.04 -11.95
N ALA A 114 14.13 -2.81 -12.65
CA ALA A 114 15.36 -3.41 -12.10
C ALA A 114 16.56 -2.93 -12.93
N MET A 115 17.60 -2.39 -12.29
CA MET A 115 18.79 -1.90 -12.97
C MET A 115 20.06 -2.21 -12.20
N TYR A 116 21.15 -2.43 -12.93
CA TYR A 116 22.46 -2.46 -12.29
C TYR A 116 22.95 -1.06 -11.94
N VAL A 117 23.45 -0.95 -10.73
CA VAL A 117 24.08 0.23 -10.18
C VAL A 117 25.48 -0.12 -9.72
N SER A 118 26.38 0.85 -9.78
CA SER A 118 27.77 0.71 -9.35
C SER A 118 28.24 2.01 -8.68
N ASN A 119 29.23 1.92 -7.80
CA ASN A 119 29.83 3.07 -7.10
C ASN A 119 28.84 3.89 -6.26
N ILE A 120 27.82 3.24 -5.69
CA ILE A 120 26.88 3.85 -4.74
C ILE A 120 27.22 3.40 -3.30
N PRO A 121 26.81 4.14 -2.25
CA PRO A 121 26.96 3.69 -0.87
C PRO A 121 26.37 2.28 -0.68
N GLY A 122 27.14 1.36 -0.09
CA GLY A 122 26.77 -0.05 0.08
C GLY A 122 27.11 -0.96 -1.11
N CYS A 123 27.48 -0.40 -2.26
CA CYS A 123 27.94 -1.15 -3.44
C CYS A 123 29.39 -0.79 -3.80
N THR A 124 30.34 -1.35 -3.05
CA THR A 124 31.76 -0.99 -3.18
C THR A 124 32.55 -1.95 -4.07
N VAL A 125 31.98 -3.12 -4.39
CA VAL A 125 32.60 -4.12 -5.27
C VAL A 125 31.56 -4.71 -6.22
N GLY A 126 31.88 -4.72 -7.52
CA GLY A 126 31.02 -5.31 -8.56
C GLY A 126 29.83 -4.44 -8.95
N ASN A 127 28.79 -5.09 -9.47
CA ASN A 127 27.49 -4.48 -9.72
C ASN A 127 26.57 -4.81 -8.57
N CYS A 128 25.67 -3.89 -8.21
CA CYS A 128 24.53 -4.16 -7.36
C CYS A 128 23.24 -3.96 -8.17
N LEU A 129 22.14 -4.40 -7.60
CA LEU A 129 20.81 -4.36 -8.20
C LEU A 129 19.99 -3.33 -7.44
N ASP A 130 19.49 -2.34 -8.17
CA ASP A 130 18.50 -1.40 -7.66
C ASP A 130 17.15 -1.74 -8.28
N VAL A 131 16.14 -1.94 -7.44
CA VAL A 131 14.79 -2.29 -7.83
C VAL A 131 13.81 -1.32 -7.20
N THR A 132 12.99 -0.70 -8.03
CA THR A 132 11.85 0.11 -7.59
C THR A 132 10.59 -0.45 -8.19
N GLY A 133 9.48 -0.43 -7.48
CA GLY A 133 8.23 -0.85 -8.09
C GLY A 133 7.01 -0.40 -7.32
N ASN A 134 5.86 -0.70 -7.93
CA ASN A 134 4.55 -0.29 -7.45
C ASN A 134 3.70 -1.51 -7.15
N GLY A 135 2.68 -1.28 -6.32
CA GLY A 135 1.80 -2.32 -5.87
C GLY A 135 0.82 -1.80 -4.84
N PHE A 136 0.41 -2.68 -3.95
CA PHE A 136 -0.46 -2.34 -2.84
C PHE A 136 -0.16 -3.22 -1.62
N PHE A 137 -0.43 -2.65 -0.45
CA PHE A 137 -0.43 -3.35 0.81
C PHE A 137 -1.81 -3.91 1.11
N THR A 138 -1.82 -5.06 1.77
CA THR A 138 -2.99 -5.59 2.48
C THR A 138 -2.58 -5.86 3.91
N ALA A 139 -3.54 -5.78 4.83
CA ALA A 139 -3.36 -6.21 6.20
C ALA A 139 -4.55 -7.06 6.61
N ASN A 140 -4.25 -8.22 7.17
CA ASN A 140 -5.24 -9.15 7.71
C ASN A 140 -4.93 -9.38 9.19
N GLY A 141 -5.92 -9.19 10.04
CA GLY A 141 -5.76 -9.36 11.47
C GLY A 141 -6.99 -8.97 12.26
N VAL A 142 -6.77 -8.31 13.39
CA VAL A 142 -7.80 -7.87 14.33
C VAL A 142 -8.53 -6.64 13.79
N VAL A 143 -7.81 -5.76 13.09
CA VAL A 143 -8.36 -4.58 12.43
C VAL A 143 -8.53 -4.85 10.94
N ALA A 144 -9.70 -4.51 10.40
CA ALA A 144 -9.93 -4.54 8.97
C ALA A 144 -9.35 -3.25 8.35
N TYR A 145 -8.26 -3.41 7.59
CA TYR A 145 -7.69 -2.34 6.78
C TYR A 145 -8.11 -2.48 5.32
N GLU A 146 -8.23 -1.35 4.63
CA GLU A 146 -8.38 -1.36 3.17
C GLU A 146 -7.03 -1.53 2.49
N SER A 147 -7.05 -2.25 1.36
CA SER A 147 -5.89 -2.35 0.49
C SER A 147 -5.43 -0.96 0.07
N SER A 148 -4.18 -0.63 0.38
CA SER A 148 -3.65 0.71 0.19
C SER A 148 -2.54 0.68 -0.85
N PRO A 149 -2.56 1.56 -1.87
CA PRO A 149 -1.48 1.63 -2.84
C PRO A 149 -0.14 1.84 -2.16
N GLY A 150 0.92 1.35 -2.77
CA GLY A 150 2.25 1.55 -2.24
C GLY A 150 3.34 1.35 -3.28
N SER A 151 4.53 1.81 -2.91
CA SER A 151 5.75 1.53 -3.65
C SER A 151 6.73 0.79 -2.77
N PHE A 152 7.65 0.08 -3.40
CA PHE A 152 8.81 -0.50 -2.74
C PHE A 152 10.07 -0.09 -3.49
N THR A 153 11.14 0.05 -2.73
CA THR A 153 12.51 0.18 -3.23
C THR A 153 13.33 -0.86 -2.51
N PHE A 154 14.19 -1.56 -3.25
CA PHE A 154 15.16 -2.50 -2.74
C PHE A 154 16.48 -2.25 -3.46
N THR A 155 17.55 -2.11 -2.69
CA THR A 155 18.90 -1.99 -3.22
C THR A 155 19.77 -3.10 -2.64
N SER A 156 20.35 -3.93 -3.50
CA SER A 156 21.35 -4.90 -3.09
C SER A 156 22.69 -4.20 -2.83
N GLN A 157 23.47 -4.82 -1.97
CA GLN A 157 24.70 -4.29 -1.42
C GLN A 157 25.72 -5.43 -1.41
N LEU A 158 26.90 -5.13 -1.92
CA LEU A 158 28.02 -6.05 -1.93
C LEU A 158 29.27 -5.27 -1.52
N VAL A 159 29.81 -5.65 -0.37
CA VAL A 159 31.06 -5.11 0.18
C VAL A 159 32.15 -6.18 0.07
N GLY A 160 33.38 -5.76 -0.22
CA GLY A 160 34.52 -6.67 -0.35
C GLY A 160 34.68 -7.57 0.89
N GLY A 161 34.75 -8.88 0.67
CA GLY A 161 34.86 -9.89 1.73
C GLY A 161 33.55 -10.59 2.11
N GLN A 162 32.40 -10.17 1.56
CA GLN A 162 31.14 -10.89 1.71
C GLN A 162 30.97 -12.01 0.68
N THR A 163 30.34 -13.12 1.10
CA THR A 163 30.03 -14.28 0.23
C THR A 163 28.60 -14.27 -0.30
N SER A 164 27.75 -13.37 0.19
CA SER A 164 26.35 -13.17 -0.23
C SER A 164 26.06 -11.67 -0.28
N THR A 165 25.13 -11.24 -1.13
CA THR A 165 24.68 -9.85 -1.13
C THR A 165 23.72 -9.62 0.02
N THR A 166 23.78 -8.42 0.59
CA THR A 166 22.79 -7.95 1.56
C THR A 166 21.87 -6.95 0.89
N PHE A 167 20.71 -6.69 1.48
CA PHE A 167 19.83 -5.65 0.96
C PHE A 167 19.29 -4.71 2.01
N SER A 168 18.88 -3.54 1.53
CA SER A 168 17.97 -2.66 2.26
C SER A 168 16.75 -2.40 1.38
N ALA A 169 15.58 -2.49 1.98
CA ALA A 169 14.32 -2.21 1.32
C ALA A 169 13.50 -1.22 2.13
N SER A 170 12.73 -0.40 1.44
CA SER A 170 11.74 0.48 2.05
C SER A 170 10.48 0.41 1.22
N ALA A 171 9.34 0.30 1.87
CA ALA A 171 8.05 0.31 1.22
C ALA A 171 7.14 1.32 1.91
N ILE A 172 6.34 2.03 1.11
CA ILE A 172 5.53 3.15 1.56
C ILE A 172 4.09 2.89 1.17
N ALA A 173 3.20 2.90 2.15
CA ALA A 173 1.77 2.86 1.90
C ALA A 173 1.22 4.28 1.79
N THR A 174 0.53 4.58 0.69
CA THR A 174 -0.18 5.85 0.50
C THR A 174 -1.67 5.62 0.76
N PRO A 175 -2.33 6.54 1.50
CA PRO A 175 -3.75 6.42 1.73
C PRO A 175 -4.49 6.46 0.39
N SER A 176 -5.38 5.50 0.18
CA SER A 176 -6.26 5.52 -0.98
C SER A 176 -7.11 6.79 -0.95
N ALA A 177 -7.24 7.46 -2.10
CA ALA A 177 -8.06 8.65 -2.25
C ALA A 177 -9.55 8.27 -2.23
N ILE A 178 -10.05 7.89 -1.06
CA ILE A 178 -11.46 7.57 -0.91
C ILE A 178 -12.20 8.88 -0.70
N PRO A 179 -13.24 9.18 -1.50
CA PRO A 179 -13.97 10.43 -1.36
C PRO A 179 -14.45 10.59 0.08
N GLU A 180 -13.96 11.65 0.72
CA GLU A 180 -14.32 11.93 2.10
C GLU A 180 -15.85 11.98 2.24
N PRO A 181 -16.43 11.51 3.36
CA PRO A 181 -17.88 11.56 3.59
C PRO A 181 -18.45 12.97 3.42
N SER A 182 -17.63 14.00 3.67
CA SER A 182 -17.92 15.41 3.41
C SER A 182 -18.19 15.70 1.93
N SER A 183 -17.46 15.08 1.00
CA SER A 183 -17.65 15.23 -0.44
C SER A 183 -18.95 14.59 -0.91
N LEU A 184 -19.30 13.42 -0.35
CA LEU A 184 -20.60 12.78 -0.61
C LEU A 184 -21.76 13.58 0.01
N ALA A 185 -21.58 14.12 1.21
CA ALA A 185 -22.56 14.98 1.85
C ALA A 185 -22.73 16.33 1.11
N LEU A 186 -21.64 16.90 0.59
CA LEU A 186 -21.66 18.12 -0.23
C LEU A 186 -22.35 17.87 -1.57
N MET A 187 -22.06 16.75 -2.23
CA MET A 187 -22.74 16.35 -3.46
C MET A 187 -24.23 16.08 -3.20
N GLY A 188 -24.56 15.34 -2.13
CA GLY A 188 -25.94 15.07 -1.72
C GLY A 188 -26.71 16.33 -1.37
N SER A 189 -26.11 17.25 -0.63
CA SER A 189 -26.72 18.54 -0.29
C SER A 189 -26.85 19.46 -1.51
N GLY A 190 -25.91 19.42 -2.46
CA GLY A 190 -25.99 20.11 -3.74
C GLY A 190 -27.17 19.64 -4.60
N VAL A 191 -27.38 18.33 -4.70
CA VAL A 191 -28.52 17.74 -5.42
C VAL A 191 -29.86 18.11 -4.75
N LEU A 192 -29.93 18.04 -3.42
CA LEU A 192 -31.13 18.43 -2.66
C LEU A 192 -31.44 19.92 -2.80
N ALA A 193 -30.42 20.78 -2.79
CA ALA A 193 -30.57 22.21 -3.00
C ALA A 193 -31.13 22.52 -4.40
N MET A 194 -30.62 21.87 -5.45
CA MET A 194 -31.14 22.01 -6.81
C MET A 194 -32.59 21.54 -6.92
N ALA A 195 -32.94 20.38 -6.34
CA ALA A 195 -34.32 19.89 -6.29
C ALA A 195 -35.26 20.89 -5.58
N GLY A 196 -34.79 21.51 -4.48
CA GLY A 196 -35.52 22.55 -3.76
C GLY A 196 -35.75 23.82 -4.59
N MET A 197 -34.76 24.25 -5.38
CA MET A 197 -34.88 25.42 -6.26
C MET A 197 -35.88 25.20 -7.40
N VAL A 198 -35.85 24.02 -8.05
CA VAL A 198 -36.81 23.65 -9.10
C VAL A 198 -38.23 23.63 -8.55
N ARG A 199 -38.44 23.04 -7.36
CA ARG A 199 -39.76 23.02 -6.71
C ARG A 199 -40.28 24.43 -6.38
N ARG A 200 -39.42 25.31 -5.85
CA ARG A 200 -39.79 26.72 -5.59
C ARG A 200 -40.23 27.45 -6.85
N ARG A 201 -39.59 27.16 -7.99
CA ARG A 201 -39.90 27.79 -9.27
C ARG A 201 -41.25 27.31 -9.82
N MET A 202 -41.53 26.01 -9.75
CA MET A 202 -42.81 25.45 -10.21
C MET A 202 -43.98 25.87 -9.33
N ALA A 203 -43.80 25.98 -8.01
CA ALA A 203 -44.85 26.42 -7.09
C ALA A 203 -45.22 27.92 -7.20
N ARG A 204 -44.44 28.73 -7.92
CA ARG A 204 -44.76 30.13 -8.23
C ARG A 204 -45.41 30.32 -9.60
N ALA A 205 -45.38 29.28 -10.44
CA ALA A 205 -45.95 29.29 -11.78
C ALA A 205 -47.35 28.66 -11.84
N ALA A 206 -47.83 28.11 -10.72
CA ALA A 206 -49.19 27.64 -10.49
C ALA A 206 -49.88 28.57 -9.48
#